data_AF-A0A6H5JEJ2-F1
#
_entry.id   AF-A0A6H5JEJ2-F1
#
_cell.length_a   1.000
_cell.length_b   1.000
_cell.length_c   1.000
_cell.angle_alpha   90.00
_cell.angle_beta   90.00
_cell.angle_gamma   90.00
#
_symmetry.space_group_name_H-M   'P 1'
#
loop_
_entity.id
_entity.type
_entity.pdbx_description
1 polymer ?
#
loop_
_entity_poly.entity_id
_entity_poly.type
_entity_poly.pdbx_seq_one_letter_code
_entity_poly.pdbx_strand_id
1 'polypeptide(L)'
;MPTNNLTTRSGMNFPAAVGLWPTRGEDTKSPGNNDNITATATDRHRFREGTFLVVIACLLASNWRLRHKGINSARPRKTSNGQSELPVRSTAKLSALMLLLDRGLRMAAYVAVQLLKLFSGRIGSWPQKKGLHTRQEGLPEKPETVTLDDGNSPKLERKRPRTECAPGERSLSPIGAPRHVAVIMDGNRRFGRVKYGDPLKGHSDGGKRLGEFLEWCMEAGVAVATAFAFSTENWKRDAHEVNLLMDLVCTSCGELMEDAGKKNMRIRVLASDATKLPERVLSAIQKAEDATRDCTGFLFNICLSYGARQELANACRQIAQEVASGATSLDLVDEYAVERHLLTKGLPDPDLLIRTSGEKRVSNFLLFQMAYTELFFVDKLWPDITRRDVLDIFEAFKTRKRRFGC
;
A
#
# COMPACT_ATOMS: atom_id res chain seq x y z
N MET A 1 -36.22 -64.49 -48.07
CA MET A 1 -37.45 -63.85 -47.59
C MET A 1 -37.30 -63.63 -46.10
N PRO A 2 -37.23 -62.38 -45.63
CA PRO A 2 -36.19 -61.41 -45.97
C PRO A 2 -35.44 -60.98 -44.68
N THR A 3 -34.14 -60.65 -44.62
CA THR A 3 -33.31 -59.62 -45.29
C THR A 3 -33.84 -58.19 -45.19
N ASN A 4 -33.07 -57.31 -44.55
CA ASN A 4 -32.83 -55.88 -44.82
C ASN A 4 -32.07 -55.33 -43.57
N ASN A 5 -30.81 -54.89 -43.56
CA ASN A 5 -30.00 -54.14 -44.52
C ASN A 5 -30.75 -52.97 -45.18
N LEU A 6 -30.38 -51.74 -44.79
CA LEU A 6 -30.39 -50.49 -45.56
C LEU A 6 -29.61 -49.45 -44.70
N THR A 7 -28.32 -49.20 -44.99
CA THR A 7 -27.77 -48.14 -45.88
C THR A 7 -27.96 -46.73 -45.33
N THR A 8 -26.89 -46.06 -44.90
CA THR A 8 -26.02 -45.17 -45.72
C THR A 8 -26.76 -44.26 -46.68
N ARG A 9 -26.79 -42.95 -46.37
CA ARG A 9 -26.35 -41.85 -47.26
C ARG A 9 -26.59 -40.50 -46.55
N SER A 10 -25.51 -39.73 -46.34
CA SER A 10 -25.21 -38.45 -47.02
C SER A 10 -26.29 -37.38 -46.83
N GLY A 11 -26.01 -36.19 -46.32
CA GLY A 11 -24.76 -35.52 -46.04
C GLY A 11 -25.10 -34.05 -45.84
N MET A 12 -24.36 -33.33 -45.01
CA MET A 12 -24.28 -31.89 -45.14
C MET A 12 -22.90 -31.44 -44.70
N ASN A 13 -22.24 -30.84 -45.70
CA ASN A 13 -20.95 -30.20 -45.66
C ASN A 13 -20.88 -29.13 -44.57
N PHE A 14 -19.78 -29.09 -43.83
CA PHE A 14 -19.24 -27.84 -43.30
C PHE A 14 -17.77 -27.75 -43.72
N PRO A 15 -17.37 -26.71 -44.47
CA PRO A 15 -16.02 -26.60 -44.97
C PRO A 15 -15.07 -26.14 -43.85
N ALA A 16 -13.90 -26.76 -43.84
CA ALA A 16 -12.70 -26.21 -43.27
C ALA A 16 -12.19 -25.05 -44.15
N ALA A 17 -11.90 -23.92 -43.52
CA ALA A 17 -10.99 -22.85 -43.97
C ALA A 17 -10.72 -22.01 -42.71
N VAL A 18 -9.53 -21.98 -42.07
CA VAL A 18 -8.17 -21.73 -42.58
C VAL A 18 -8.12 -20.48 -43.48
N GLY A 19 -8.08 -19.32 -42.83
CA GLY A 19 -7.47 -18.08 -43.36
C GLY A 19 -6.60 -17.52 -42.24
N LEU A 20 -5.27 -17.64 -42.22
CA LEU A 20 -4.26 -17.03 -43.11
C LEU A 20 -4.47 -15.52 -43.30
N TRP A 21 -3.82 -14.75 -42.43
CA TRP A 21 -3.38 -13.37 -42.68
C TRP A 21 -1.88 -13.27 -42.37
N PRO A 22 -1.14 -12.41 -43.08
CA PRO A 22 -0.08 -12.89 -43.96
C PRO A 22 1.31 -12.81 -43.36
N THR A 23 2.14 -13.75 -43.80
CA THR A 23 3.59 -13.64 -43.86
C THR A 23 3.99 -12.56 -44.88
N ARG A 24 4.93 -11.69 -44.49
CA ARG A 24 5.85 -11.03 -45.44
C ARG A 24 7.26 -11.55 -45.11
N GLY A 25 7.77 -12.43 -45.98
CA GLY A 25 9.20 -12.73 -46.11
C GLY A 25 9.90 -11.50 -46.70
N GLU A 26 11.02 -11.11 -46.09
CA GLU A 26 12.39 -11.39 -46.52
C GLU A 26 12.93 -10.29 -47.43
N ASP A 27 13.86 -9.51 -46.89
CA ASP A 27 15.00 -9.03 -47.65
C ASP A 27 16.22 -8.98 -46.73
N THR A 28 17.23 -9.74 -47.11
CA THR A 28 18.56 -9.77 -46.49
C THR A 28 19.34 -8.54 -46.93
N LYS A 29 19.95 -7.83 -45.96
CA LYS A 29 21.23 -7.11 -46.09
C LYS A 29 21.59 -6.41 -44.77
N SER A 30 22.63 -6.90 -44.12
CA SER A 30 23.57 -6.07 -43.34
C SER A 30 24.78 -5.79 -44.25
N PRO A 31 25.63 -4.76 -44.03
CA PRO A 31 25.86 -4.07 -42.75
C PRO A 31 25.98 -2.52 -42.82
N GLY A 32 25.85 -1.90 -41.64
CA GLY A 32 26.46 -0.60 -41.32
C GLY A 32 25.58 0.63 -41.53
N ASN A 33 25.07 1.22 -40.45
CA ASN A 33 25.61 2.46 -39.88
C ASN A 33 24.87 2.81 -38.57
N ASN A 34 25.57 3.47 -37.66
CA ASN A 34 25.06 3.99 -36.40
C ASN A 34 23.77 4.82 -36.58
N ASP A 35 22.80 4.67 -35.68
CA ASP A 35 22.12 5.82 -35.05
C ASP A 35 21.32 5.37 -33.81
N ASN A 36 21.80 5.83 -32.65
CA ASN A 36 21.12 5.77 -31.36
C ASN A 36 19.93 6.75 -31.37
N ILE A 37 18.69 6.25 -31.36
CA ILE A 37 17.54 7.06 -30.94
C ILE A 37 17.37 6.89 -29.43
N THR A 38 18.12 7.68 -28.67
CA THR A 38 17.83 7.98 -27.28
C THR A 38 16.58 8.85 -27.21
N ALA A 39 15.47 8.31 -26.72
CA ALA A 39 14.33 9.12 -26.28
C ALA A 39 14.78 9.97 -25.08
N THR A 40 15.01 11.27 -25.33
CA THR A 40 15.46 12.22 -24.31
C THR A 40 14.36 12.45 -23.25
N ALA A 41 14.77 12.76 -22.02
CA ALA A 41 13.89 12.99 -20.86
C ALA A 41 12.82 14.08 -21.10
N THR A 42 13.01 14.91 -22.13
CA THR A 42 12.10 15.96 -22.61
C THR A 42 10.77 15.42 -23.15
N ASP A 43 10.75 14.25 -23.81
CA ASP A 43 9.51 13.68 -24.37
C ASP A 43 8.63 13.03 -23.31
N ARG A 44 9.22 12.49 -22.23
CA ARG A 44 8.46 11.97 -21.09
C ARG A 44 7.85 13.07 -20.22
N HIS A 45 8.40 14.29 -20.25
CA HIS A 45 7.84 15.45 -19.54
C HIS A 45 6.62 16.02 -20.26
N ARG A 46 6.68 16.19 -21.59
CA ARG A 46 5.53 16.65 -22.39
C ARG A 46 4.34 15.68 -22.35
N PHE A 47 4.59 14.38 -22.27
CA PHE A 47 3.52 13.38 -22.15
C PHE A 47 2.79 13.44 -20.79
N ARG A 48 3.50 13.76 -19.70
CA ARG A 48 2.91 13.89 -18.35
C ARG A 48 2.13 15.18 -18.17
N GLU A 49 2.59 16.29 -18.76
CA GLU A 49 1.88 17.57 -18.76
C GLU A 49 0.59 17.52 -19.59
N GLY A 50 0.63 16.89 -20.78
CA GLY A 50 -0.55 16.68 -21.61
C GLY A 50 -1.62 15.82 -20.92
N THR A 51 -1.21 14.77 -20.21
CA THR A 51 -2.14 13.90 -19.45
C THR A 51 -2.82 14.64 -18.30
N PHE A 52 -2.09 15.53 -17.61
CA PHE A 52 -2.63 16.34 -16.52
C PHE A 52 -3.66 17.37 -16.99
N LEU A 53 -3.40 18.03 -18.12
CA LEU A 53 -4.34 18.98 -18.72
C LEU A 53 -5.62 18.28 -19.20
N VAL A 54 -5.53 17.05 -19.72
CA VAL A 54 -6.69 16.25 -20.10
C VAL A 54 -7.55 15.89 -18.88
N VAL A 55 -6.93 15.51 -17.76
CA VAL A 55 -7.67 15.21 -16.51
C VAL A 55 -8.39 16.45 -15.98
N ILE A 56 -7.73 17.61 -15.97
CA ILE A 56 -8.34 18.88 -15.56
C ILE A 56 -9.50 19.26 -16.51
N ALA A 57 -9.30 19.13 -17.82
CA ALA A 57 -10.34 19.39 -18.82
C ALA A 57 -11.55 18.45 -18.65
N CYS A 58 -11.33 17.15 -18.39
CA CYS A 58 -12.39 16.18 -18.11
C CYS A 58 -13.16 16.51 -16.83
N LEU A 59 -12.48 16.95 -15.77
CA LEU A 59 -13.12 17.37 -14.52
C LEU A 59 -13.95 18.65 -14.70
N LEU A 60 -13.43 19.63 -15.45
CA LEU A 60 -14.17 20.86 -15.77
C LEU A 60 -15.39 20.59 -16.67
N ALA A 61 -15.25 19.72 -17.68
CA ALA A 61 -16.36 19.32 -18.56
C ALA A 61 -17.45 18.52 -17.81
N SER A 62 -17.06 17.69 -16.85
CA SER A 62 -17.99 16.92 -16.01
C SER A 62 -18.77 17.85 -15.07
N ASN A 63 -18.11 18.87 -14.52
CA ASN A 63 -18.74 19.90 -13.69
C ASN A 63 -19.70 20.79 -14.51
N TRP A 64 -19.33 21.16 -15.74
CA TRP A 64 -20.20 21.89 -16.66
C TRP A 64 -21.47 21.09 -17.02
N ARG A 65 -21.33 19.79 -17.32
CA ARG A 65 -22.49 18.89 -17.57
C ARG A 65 -23.40 18.75 -16.35
N LEU A 66 -22.84 18.69 -15.14
CA LEU A 66 -23.63 18.59 -13.90
C LEU A 66 -24.40 19.89 -13.61
N ARG A 67 -23.79 21.06 -13.84
CA ARG A 67 -24.46 22.37 -13.73
C ARG A 67 -25.61 22.52 -14.72
N HIS A 68 -25.45 22.07 -15.97
CA HIS A 68 -26.51 22.21 -16.98
C HIS A 68 -27.61 21.14 -16.92
N LYS A 69 -27.32 19.91 -16.45
CA LYS A 69 -28.36 18.90 -16.21
C LYS A 69 -29.21 19.19 -14.97
N GLY A 70 -28.67 19.87 -13.95
CA GLY A 70 -29.42 20.28 -12.75
C GLY A 70 -30.39 21.45 -12.97
N ILE A 71 -30.19 22.24 -14.04
CA ILE A 71 -31.06 23.39 -14.38
C ILE A 71 -32.27 22.96 -15.22
N ASN A 72 -32.19 21.86 -15.97
CA ASN A 72 -33.27 21.43 -16.89
C ASN A 72 -34.26 20.38 -16.33
N SER A 73 -34.08 19.89 -15.10
CA SER A 73 -34.95 18.82 -14.54
C SER A 73 -36.06 19.31 -13.60
N ALA A 74 -36.19 20.62 -13.35
CA ALA A 74 -37.27 21.18 -12.54
C ALA A 74 -38.39 21.77 -13.43
N ARG A 75 -39.32 20.94 -13.91
CA ARG A 75 -40.59 21.46 -14.45
C ARG A 75 -41.56 21.74 -13.29
N PRO A 76 -42.19 22.93 -13.22
CA PRO A 76 -43.20 23.20 -12.21
C PRO A 76 -44.47 22.38 -12.50
N ARG A 77 -44.98 21.65 -11.50
CA ARG A 77 -46.35 21.11 -11.52
C ARG A 77 -47.30 22.25 -11.17
N LYS A 78 -48.23 22.59 -12.07
CA LYS A 78 -49.34 23.50 -11.76
C LYS A 78 -50.34 22.80 -10.84
N THR A 79 -50.63 23.39 -9.69
CA THR A 79 -51.84 23.10 -8.90
C THR A 79 -52.93 24.11 -9.28
N SER A 80 -54.19 23.74 -9.05
CA SER A 80 -55.39 24.46 -9.52
C SER A 80 -55.66 25.81 -8.84
N ASN A 81 -54.80 26.29 -7.96
CA ASN A 81 -54.85 27.65 -7.41
C ASN A 81 -53.47 28.28 -7.59
N GLY A 82 -53.36 29.33 -8.41
CA GLY A 82 -52.12 29.88 -8.95
C GLY A 82 -51.13 30.50 -7.96
N GLN A 83 -50.51 29.69 -7.10
CA GLN A 83 -49.32 30.04 -6.34
C GLN A 83 -48.22 28.99 -6.56
N SER A 84 -47.04 29.45 -6.97
CA SER A 84 -45.85 28.63 -7.15
C SER A 84 -44.99 28.66 -5.88
N GLU A 85 -44.94 27.57 -5.13
CA GLU A 85 -43.93 27.37 -4.08
C GLU A 85 -42.96 26.24 -4.47
N LEU A 86 -41.65 26.51 -4.35
CA LEU A 86 -40.60 25.51 -4.44
C LEU A 86 -40.40 24.85 -3.07
N PRO A 87 -40.22 23.52 -2.97
CA PRO A 87 -40.06 22.84 -1.69
C PRO A 87 -38.69 23.16 -1.07
N VAL A 88 -38.69 23.87 0.05
CA VAL A 88 -37.54 24.39 0.80
C VAL A 88 -36.51 23.31 1.25
N ARG A 89 -36.86 22.02 1.22
CA ARG A 89 -35.96 20.92 1.62
C ARG A 89 -34.97 20.45 0.55
N SER A 90 -35.21 20.70 -0.73
CA SER A 90 -34.29 20.28 -1.81
C SER A 90 -33.16 21.29 -2.05
N THR A 91 -33.43 22.58 -1.82
CA THR A 91 -32.48 23.68 -2.00
C THR A 91 -31.35 23.63 -0.97
N ALA A 92 -31.63 23.30 0.30
CA ALA A 92 -30.62 23.21 1.34
C ALA A 92 -29.56 22.11 1.10
N LYS A 93 -29.99 20.94 0.60
CA LYS A 93 -29.07 19.83 0.25
C LYS A 93 -28.22 20.15 -0.99
N LEU A 94 -28.80 20.84 -1.98
CA LEU A 94 -28.06 21.32 -3.16
C LEU A 94 -27.05 22.41 -2.80
N SER A 95 -27.40 23.34 -1.90
CA SER A 95 -26.50 24.38 -1.40
C SER A 95 -25.34 23.80 -0.59
N ALA A 96 -25.59 22.82 0.27
CA ALA A 96 -24.54 22.13 1.03
C ALA A 96 -23.58 21.34 0.12
N LEU A 97 -24.11 20.67 -0.91
CA LEU A 97 -23.31 19.95 -1.90
C LEU A 97 -22.47 20.91 -2.76
N MET A 98 -23.03 22.05 -3.16
CA MET A 98 -22.30 23.11 -3.87
C MET A 98 -21.18 23.71 -3.01
N LEU A 99 -21.41 23.92 -1.72
CA LEU A 99 -20.39 24.41 -0.77
C LEU A 99 -19.26 23.39 -0.54
N LEU A 100 -19.58 22.10 -0.46
CA LEU A 100 -18.59 21.02 -0.38
C LEU A 100 -17.75 20.91 -1.65
N LEU A 101 -18.39 21.05 -2.82
CA LEU A 101 -17.70 21.07 -4.11
C LEU A 101 -16.81 22.32 -4.29
N ASP A 102 -17.25 23.49 -3.83
CA ASP A 102 -16.45 24.73 -3.87
C ASP A 102 -15.24 24.64 -2.94
N ARG A 103 -15.40 24.10 -1.72
CA ARG A 103 -14.27 23.86 -0.80
C ARG A 103 -13.29 22.82 -1.36
N GLY A 104 -13.80 21.76 -1.98
CA GLY A 104 -12.98 20.77 -2.68
C GLY A 104 -12.18 21.36 -3.84
N LEU A 105 -12.80 22.22 -4.65
CA LEU A 105 -12.13 22.91 -5.76
C LEU A 105 -11.04 23.88 -5.27
N ARG A 106 -11.31 24.64 -4.20
CA ARG A 106 -10.34 25.55 -3.59
C ARG A 106 -9.14 24.80 -3.02
N MET A 107 -9.36 23.66 -2.37
CA MET A 107 -8.28 22.79 -1.89
C MET A 107 -7.47 22.19 -3.05
N ALA A 108 -8.13 21.71 -4.10
CA ALA A 108 -7.43 21.19 -5.28
C ALA A 108 -6.60 22.27 -5.98
N ALA A 109 -7.13 23.49 -6.11
CA ALA A 109 -6.42 24.64 -6.67
C ALA A 109 -5.24 25.07 -5.79
N TYR A 110 -5.42 25.08 -4.46
CA TYR A 110 -4.35 25.37 -3.51
C TYR A 110 -3.22 24.35 -3.62
N VAL A 111 -3.53 23.05 -3.62
CA VAL A 111 -2.54 21.97 -3.79
C VAL A 111 -1.84 22.09 -5.14
N ALA A 112 -2.56 22.39 -6.22
CA ALA A 112 -1.96 22.61 -7.54
C ALA A 112 -1.00 23.79 -7.56
N VAL A 113 -1.34 24.91 -6.91
CA VAL A 113 -0.46 26.08 -6.76
C VAL A 113 0.77 25.76 -5.91
N GLN A 114 0.63 24.99 -4.83
CA GLN A 114 1.78 24.59 -4.00
C GLN A 114 2.71 23.62 -4.75
N LEU A 115 2.14 22.68 -5.51
CA LEU A 115 2.92 21.80 -6.38
C LEU A 115 3.63 22.60 -7.47
N LEU A 116 2.96 23.56 -8.12
CA LEU A 116 3.59 24.46 -9.10
C LEU A 116 4.73 25.28 -8.50
N LYS A 117 4.61 25.76 -7.25
CA LYS A 117 5.69 26.44 -6.53
C LYS A 117 6.87 25.52 -6.18
N LEU A 118 6.59 24.26 -5.83
CA LEU A 118 7.63 23.25 -5.57
C LEU A 118 8.37 22.84 -6.85
N PHE A 119 7.68 22.84 -7.99
CA PHE A 119 8.29 22.51 -9.30
C PHE A 119 8.93 23.72 -9.98
N SER A 120 8.54 24.96 -9.66
CA SER A 120 9.20 26.17 -10.18
C SER A 120 10.48 26.55 -9.42
N GLY A 121 10.73 25.97 -8.24
CA GLY A 121 11.95 26.17 -7.45
C GLY A 121 13.24 25.52 -8.00
N ARG A 122 13.23 24.99 -9.23
CA ARG A 122 14.40 24.36 -9.88
C ARG A 122 14.82 24.97 -11.22
N ILE A 123 14.37 26.19 -11.54
CA ILE A 123 14.84 26.92 -12.72
C ILE A 123 15.42 28.26 -12.26
N GLY A 124 16.70 28.47 -12.57
CA GLY A 124 17.49 29.60 -12.11
C GLY A 124 17.05 30.97 -12.61
N SER A 125 17.41 31.97 -11.81
CA SER A 125 17.63 33.39 -12.11
C SER A 125 16.65 34.10 -13.06
N TRP A 126 15.84 35.00 -12.50
CA TRP A 126 15.23 36.11 -13.23
C TRP A 126 16.14 37.36 -13.19
N PRO A 127 16.19 38.18 -14.25
CA PRO A 127 17.23 39.18 -14.45
C PRO A 127 17.07 40.41 -13.56
N GLN A 128 18.21 40.93 -13.10
CA GLN A 128 18.33 42.21 -12.40
C GLN A 128 17.78 43.37 -13.25
N LYS A 129 16.84 44.14 -12.68
CA LYS A 129 16.60 45.53 -13.10
C LYS A 129 17.64 46.43 -12.41
N LYS A 130 18.44 47.11 -13.24
CA LYS A 130 19.33 48.21 -12.84
C LYS A 130 18.50 49.42 -12.38
N GLY A 131 18.83 49.90 -11.17
CA GLY A 131 18.90 51.30 -10.77
C GLY A 131 17.60 52.11 -10.68
N LEU A 132 17.27 52.56 -9.46
CA LEU A 132 17.18 54.00 -9.17
C LEU A 132 17.25 54.25 -7.65
N HIS A 133 18.26 55.03 -7.27
CA HIS A 133 18.47 55.86 -6.07
C HIS A 133 18.15 55.37 -4.65
N THR A 134 19.24 55.21 -3.90
CA THR A 134 19.37 55.27 -2.44
C THR A 134 18.86 56.60 -1.86
N ARG A 135 18.03 56.52 -0.81
CA ARG A 135 17.95 57.53 0.25
C ARG A 135 17.81 56.81 1.59
N GLN A 136 18.81 56.99 2.45
CA GLN A 136 18.82 56.56 3.86
C GLN A 136 17.86 57.46 4.65
N GLU A 137 16.91 56.90 5.39
CA GLU A 137 16.32 57.56 6.56
C GLU A 137 15.98 56.54 7.66
N GLY A 138 16.58 56.79 8.83
CA GLY A 138 16.15 56.52 10.22
C GLY A 138 15.24 55.34 10.58
N LEU A 139 15.75 54.46 11.45
CA LEU A 139 14.94 53.76 12.46
C LEU A 139 14.31 54.78 13.43
N PRO A 140 13.10 54.51 13.92
CA PRO A 140 12.78 54.84 15.31
C PRO A 140 12.31 53.64 16.13
N GLU A 141 12.39 53.89 17.43
CA GLU A 141 12.39 53.01 18.59
C GLU A 141 11.10 52.25 18.88
N LYS A 142 11.24 51.21 19.72
CA LYS A 142 10.16 50.51 20.42
C LYS A 142 9.32 51.49 21.25
N PRO A 143 7.99 51.33 21.34
CA PRO A 143 7.23 51.86 22.44
C PRO A 143 7.02 50.85 23.57
N GLU A 144 7.01 51.40 24.77
CA GLU A 144 6.88 50.78 26.08
C GLU A 144 5.49 50.20 26.36
N THR A 145 5.48 49.36 27.38
CA THR A 145 4.35 48.71 28.04
C THR A 145 3.29 49.68 28.55
N VAL A 146 2.02 49.40 28.21
CA VAL A 146 0.84 49.94 28.91
C VAL A 146 -0.03 48.78 29.37
N THR A 147 -0.22 48.69 30.68
CA THR A 147 -1.17 47.81 31.36
C THR A 147 -2.57 48.39 31.29
N LEU A 148 -3.56 47.61 30.85
CA LEU A 148 -4.97 47.83 31.15
C LEU A 148 -5.59 46.51 31.61
N ASP A 149 -6.15 46.59 32.81
CA ASP A 149 -6.95 45.58 33.49
C ASP A 149 -8.39 45.71 32.99
N ASP A 150 -8.99 44.62 32.51
CA ASP A 150 -10.44 44.52 32.29
C ASP A 150 -10.88 43.06 32.44
N GLY A 151 -11.85 42.87 33.34
CA GLY A 151 -12.21 41.59 33.92
C GLY A 151 -13.06 40.66 33.07
N ASN A 152 -13.05 39.42 33.55
CA ASN A 152 -14.12 38.42 33.56
C ASN A 152 -14.62 37.84 32.21
N SER A 153 -14.00 36.73 31.82
CA SER A 153 -14.62 35.65 31.03
C SER A 153 -13.86 34.34 31.32
N PRO A 154 -14.52 33.24 31.73
CA PRO A 154 -13.82 31.99 31.98
C PRO A 154 -13.42 31.36 30.64
N LYS A 155 -12.17 31.59 30.22
CA LYS A 155 -11.51 30.80 29.19
C LYS A 155 -11.28 29.41 29.77
N LEU A 156 -12.03 28.42 29.32
CA LEU A 156 -11.68 27.02 29.50
C LEU A 156 -10.33 26.78 28.80
N GLU A 157 -9.23 26.92 29.53
CA GLU A 157 -7.92 26.45 29.10
C GLU A 157 -7.99 24.93 28.97
N ARG A 158 -8.25 24.44 27.75
CA ARG A 158 -7.88 23.07 27.39
C ARG A 158 -6.37 23.01 27.37
N LYS A 159 -5.77 22.75 28.54
CA LYS A 159 -4.39 22.27 28.65
C LYS A 159 -4.30 20.97 27.85
N ARG A 160 -3.91 21.08 26.59
CA ARG A 160 -3.30 19.95 25.90
C ARG A 160 -2.07 19.58 26.73
N PRO A 161 -1.92 18.34 27.21
CA PRO A 161 -0.63 17.93 27.74
C PRO A 161 0.37 18.21 26.62
N ARG A 162 1.43 18.98 26.91
CA ARG A 162 2.62 18.96 26.08
C ARG A 162 3.16 17.54 26.19
N THR A 163 2.72 16.67 25.30
CA THR A 163 3.48 15.48 24.98
C THR A 163 4.76 16.00 24.36
N GLU A 164 5.82 16.03 25.17
CA GLU A 164 7.17 15.99 24.64
C GLU A 164 7.22 14.79 23.70
N CYS A 165 7.19 15.06 22.39
CA CYS A 165 7.61 14.09 21.38
C CYS A 165 9.11 13.86 21.56
N ALA A 166 9.49 13.12 22.59
CA ALA A 166 10.74 12.39 22.59
C ALA A 166 10.50 11.18 21.69
N PRO A 167 11.19 11.04 20.53
CA PRO A 167 11.18 9.78 19.82
C PRO A 167 11.82 8.77 20.75
N GLY A 168 11.01 7.87 21.32
CA GLY A 168 11.49 6.87 22.26
C GLY A 168 12.65 6.11 21.63
N GLU A 169 13.83 6.19 22.24
CA GLU A 169 14.96 5.34 21.88
C GLU A 169 14.48 3.89 21.99
N ARG A 170 14.23 3.27 20.84
CA ARG A 170 13.96 1.84 20.78
C ARG A 170 15.26 1.14 21.15
N SER A 171 15.44 0.86 22.43
CA SER A 171 16.54 0.04 22.94
C SER A 171 16.58 -1.25 22.12
N LEU A 172 17.71 -1.47 21.45
CA LEU A 172 18.01 -2.76 20.83
C LEU A 172 17.91 -3.87 21.89
N SER A 173 17.65 -5.10 21.44
CA SER A 173 17.80 -6.26 22.32
C SER A 173 19.23 -6.26 22.91
N PRO A 174 19.45 -6.79 24.13
CA PRO A 174 20.77 -6.81 24.77
C PRO A 174 21.89 -7.46 23.94
N ILE A 175 21.54 -8.19 22.87
CA ILE A 175 22.43 -8.95 21.98
C ILE A 175 22.70 -8.17 20.66
N GLY A 176 22.07 -7.01 20.47
CA GLY A 176 22.17 -6.20 19.26
C GLY A 176 21.36 -6.74 18.07
N ALA A 177 20.63 -7.83 18.23
CA ALA A 177 19.73 -8.33 17.19
C ALA A 177 18.50 -7.42 17.03
N PRO A 178 17.94 -7.29 15.82
CA PRO A 178 16.67 -6.60 15.60
C PRO A 178 15.57 -7.26 16.46
N ARG A 179 14.75 -6.46 17.13
CA ARG A 179 13.65 -7.01 17.97
C ARG A 179 12.55 -7.60 17.09
N HIS A 180 12.26 -6.94 15.97
CA HIS A 180 11.29 -7.38 14.98
C HIS A 180 11.89 -7.42 13.57
N VAL A 181 11.89 -8.61 12.96
CA VAL A 181 12.33 -8.83 11.57
C VAL A 181 11.13 -9.08 10.65
N ALA A 182 11.00 -8.30 9.60
CA ALA A 182 10.07 -8.55 8.50
C ALA A 182 10.80 -9.19 7.32
N VAL A 183 10.19 -10.15 6.63
CA VAL A 183 10.84 -10.84 5.50
C VAL A 183 9.90 -10.99 4.29
N ILE A 184 10.41 -10.59 3.12
CA ILE A 184 9.80 -10.84 1.81
C ILE A 184 10.55 -12.00 1.15
N MET A 185 9.94 -13.18 1.20
CA MET A 185 10.50 -14.46 0.74
C MET A 185 10.40 -14.62 -0.78
N ASP A 186 11.08 -13.76 -1.53
CA ASP A 186 11.03 -13.71 -2.98
C ASP A 186 12.02 -14.70 -3.64
N GLY A 187 11.72 -15.12 -4.86
CA GLY A 187 12.60 -16.00 -5.66
C GLY A 187 12.23 -17.47 -5.70
N ASN A 188 11.22 -17.93 -4.93
CA ASN A 188 10.78 -19.34 -4.90
C ASN A 188 10.50 -19.92 -6.30
N ARG A 189 9.71 -19.22 -7.13
CA ARG A 189 9.40 -19.65 -8.50
C ARG A 189 10.65 -19.74 -9.39
N ARG A 190 11.58 -18.79 -9.26
CA ARG A 190 12.85 -18.79 -10.02
C ARG A 190 13.71 -19.97 -9.62
N PHE A 191 13.82 -20.22 -8.31
CA PHE A 191 14.56 -21.33 -7.75
C PHE A 191 14.01 -22.68 -8.25
N GLY A 192 12.69 -22.88 -8.17
CA GLY A 192 12.05 -24.11 -8.63
C GLY A 192 12.25 -24.38 -10.13
N ARG A 193 12.16 -23.33 -10.97
CA ARG A 193 12.43 -23.45 -12.41
C ARG A 193 13.87 -23.86 -12.70
N VAL A 194 14.84 -23.22 -12.05
CA VAL A 194 16.27 -23.47 -12.29
C VAL A 194 16.68 -24.85 -11.78
N LYS A 195 16.25 -25.22 -10.57
CA LYS A 195 16.68 -26.47 -9.92
C LYS A 195 15.90 -27.70 -10.39
N TYR A 196 14.61 -27.57 -10.68
CA TYR A 196 13.72 -28.71 -10.94
C TYR A 196 12.94 -28.63 -12.25
N GLY A 197 12.97 -27.50 -12.97
CA GLY A 197 12.04 -27.24 -14.06
C GLY A 197 10.60 -26.95 -13.62
N ASP A 198 10.33 -26.94 -12.30
CA ASP A 198 9.00 -26.81 -11.71
C ASP A 198 8.96 -25.68 -10.67
N PRO A 199 8.24 -24.56 -10.92
CA PRO A 199 8.11 -23.46 -9.98
C PRO A 199 7.51 -23.85 -8.63
N LEU A 200 6.64 -24.87 -8.58
CA LEU A 200 5.89 -25.27 -7.40
C LEU A 200 6.79 -25.93 -6.36
N LYS A 201 7.74 -26.77 -6.81
CA LYS A 201 8.77 -27.34 -5.92
C LYS A 201 9.59 -26.27 -5.20
N GLY A 202 9.83 -25.13 -5.84
CA GLY A 202 10.51 -24.00 -5.22
C GLY A 202 9.73 -23.38 -4.05
N HIS A 203 8.40 -23.44 -4.06
CA HIS A 203 7.58 -22.99 -2.93
C HIS A 203 7.66 -23.95 -1.73
N SER A 204 7.69 -25.26 -1.98
CA SER A 204 7.89 -26.27 -0.92
C SER A 204 9.25 -26.08 -0.22
N ASP A 205 10.33 -25.90 -1.00
CA ASP A 205 11.66 -25.60 -0.42
C ASP A 205 11.68 -24.26 0.32
N GLY A 206 10.91 -23.27 -0.17
CA GLY A 206 10.73 -22.01 0.52
C GLY A 206 10.05 -22.13 1.88
N GLY A 207 9.08 -23.05 2.02
CA GLY A 207 8.44 -23.36 3.30
C GLY A 207 9.42 -23.97 4.30
N LYS A 208 10.25 -24.93 3.87
CA LYS A 208 11.31 -25.51 4.72
C LYS A 208 12.31 -24.45 5.18
N ARG A 209 12.76 -23.60 4.25
CA ARG A 209 13.68 -22.50 4.56
C ARG A 209 13.09 -21.50 5.55
N LEU A 210 11.77 -21.29 5.53
CA LEU A 210 11.10 -20.45 6.53
C LEU A 210 11.20 -21.05 7.93
N GLY A 211 11.01 -22.36 8.08
CA GLY A 211 11.23 -23.04 9.37
C GLY A 211 12.64 -22.79 9.93
N GLU A 212 13.67 -23.03 9.11
CA GLU A 212 15.07 -22.79 9.48
C GLU A 212 15.35 -21.31 9.79
N PHE A 213 14.80 -20.39 8.98
CA PHE A 213 14.94 -18.95 9.20
C PHE A 213 14.37 -18.52 10.56
N LEU A 214 13.21 -19.04 10.95
CA LEU A 214 12.60 -18.74 12.25
C LEU A 214 13.47 -19.25 13.40
N GLU A 215 14.07 -20.44 13.26
CA GLU A 215 15.02 -20.98 14.23
C GLU A 215 16.24 -20.06 14.39
N TRP A 216 16.84 -19.59 13.29
CA TRP A 216 17.97 -18.67 13.37
C TRP A 216 17.58 -17.32 14.00
N CYS A 217 16.36 -16.83 13.74
CA CYS A 217 15.82 -15.65 14.41
C CYS A 217 15.70 -15.85 15.93
N MET A 218 15.12 -16.97 16.36
CA MET A 218 14.98 -17.31 17.78
C MET A 218 16.34 -17.44 18.47
N GLU A 219 17.29 -18.15 17.86
CA GLU A 219 18.68 -18.28 18.35
C GLU A 219 19.38 -16.93 18.50
N ALA A 220 19.11 -15.98 17.60
CA ALA A 220 19.67 -14.63 17.64
C ALA A 220 18.98 -13.71 18.66
N GLY A 221 17.90 -14.14 19.30
CA GLY A 221 17.13 -13.33 20.25
C GLY A 221 16.15 -12.34 19.60
N VAL A 222 15.76 -12.58 18.34
CA VAL A 222 14.65 -11.85 17.71
C VAL A 222 13.35 -12.23 18.44
N ALA A 223 12.53 -11.24 18.79
CA ALA A 223 11.27 -11.48 19.51
C ALA A 223 10.08 -11.69 18.57
N VAL A 224 10.10 -11.02 17.41
CA VAL A 224 9.01 -11.05 16.43
C VAL A 224 9.55 -11.27 15.02
N ALA A 225 8.96 -12.20 14.28
CA ALA A 225 9.14 -12.31 12.83
C ALA A 225 7.82 -12.13 12.09
N THR A 226 7.84 -11.38 11.00
CA THR A 226 6.68 -11.22 10.11
C THR A 226 7.04 -11.60 8.68
N ALA A 227 6.45 -12.67 8.15
CA ALA A 227 6.75 -13.18 6.82
C ALA A 227 5.65 -12.82 5.81
N PHE A 228 6.05 -12.31 4.64
CA PHE A 228 5.13 -12.05 3.55
C PHE A 228 4.88 -13.30 2.71
N ALA A 229 3.88 -14.10 3.11
CA ALA A 229 3.59 -15.39 2.50
C ALA A 229 2.75 -15.28 1.22
N PHE A 230 1.68 -14.47 1.24
CA PHE A 230 0.80 -14.31 0.08
C PHE A 230 0.17 -12.91 0.04
N SER A 231 0.40 -12.16 -1.03
CA SER A 231 -0.14 -10.80 -1.20
C SER A 231 -1.55 -10.77 -1.79
N THR A 232 -2.27 -9.67 -1.59
CA THR A 232 -3.55 -9.41 -2.28
C THR A 232 -3.45 -9.45 -3.80
N GLU A 233 -2.29 -9.10 -4.35
CA GLU A 233 -2.01 -9.10 -5.79
C GLU A 233 -1.74 -10.51 -6.32
N ASN A 234 -1.40 -11.49 -5.48
CA ASN A 234 -1.13 -12.86 -5.90
C ASN A 234 -2.40 -13.64 -6.30
N TRP A 235 -3.59 -13.15 -5.94
CA TRP A 235 -4.85 -13.68 -6.47
C TRP A 235 -5.00 -13.53 -7.99
N LYS A 236 -4.18 -12.70 -8.64
CA LYS A 236 -4.17 -12.55 -10.11
C LYS A 236 -3.37 -13.66 -10.84
N ARG A 237 -2.76 -14.58 -10.09
CA ARG A 237 -2.04 -15.72 -10.67
C ARG A 237 -3.02 -16.79 -11.16
N ASP A 238 -2.47 -17.79 -11.85
CA ASP A 238 -3.24 -18.95 -12.29
C ASP A 238 -3.96 -19.64 -11.11
N ALA A 239 -5.21 -20.04 -11.31
CA ALA A 239 -6.06 -20.57 -10.25
C ALA A 239 -5.53 -21.89 -9.67
N HIS A 240 -4.90 -22.73 -10.50
CA HIS A 240 -4.29 -23.97 -10.04
C HIS A 240 -3.07 -23.67 -9.16
N GLU A 241 -2.21 -22.72 -9.56
CA GLU A 241 -1.10 -22.26 -8.71
C GLU A 241 -1.60 -21.70 -7.37
N VAL A 242 -2.63 -20.86 -7.39
CA VAL A 242 -3.22 -20.29 -6.17
C VAL A 242 -3.74 -21.39 -5.25
N ASN A 243 -4.47 -22.38 -5.78
CA ASN A 243 -5.01 -23.47 -4.99
C ASN A 243 -3.90 -24.30 -4.30
N LEU A 244 -2.81 -24.58 -5.02
CA LEU A 244 -1.65 -25.28 -4.46
C LEU A 244 -0.93 -24.46 -3.39
N LEU A 245 -0.83 -23.14 -3.55
CA LEU A 245 -0.28 -22.26 -2.51
C LEU A 245 -1.16 -22.26 -1.25
N MET A 246 -2.48 -22.33 -1.40
CA MET A 246 -3.40 -22.47 -0.25
C MET A 246 -3.22 -23.82 0.45
N ASP A 247 -2.97 -24.90 -0.29
CA ASP A 247 -2.67 -26.21 0.30
C ASP A 247 -1.34 -26.19 1.06
N LEU A 248 -0.32 -25.55 0.50
CA LEU A 248 0.95 -25.36 1.18
C LEU A 248 0.80 -24.56 2.47
N VAL A 249 -0.06 -23.53 2.49
CA VAL A 249 -0.37 -22.78 3.73
C VAL A 249 -0.99 -23.68 4.78
N CYS A 250 -1.94 -24.54 4.42
CA CYS A 250 -2.52 -25.51 5.35
C CYS A 250 -1.46 -26.45 5.94
N THR A 251 -0.58 -26.99 5.09
CA THR A 251 0.53 -27.86 5.53
C THR A 251 1.47 -27.11 6.47
N SER A 252 1.93 -25.92 6.10
CA SER A 252 2.84 -25.11 6.93
C SER A 252 2.22 -24.73 8.28
N CYS A 253 0.93 -24.41 8.33
CA CYS A 253 0.25 -24.15 9.61
C CYS A 253 0.27 -25.40 10.52
N GLY A 254 0.06 -26.59 9.95
CA GLY A 254 0.14 -27.85 10.70
C GLY A 254 1.54 -28.11 11.25
N GLU A 255 2.56 -28.04 10.40
CA GLU A 255 3.97 -28.25 10.79
C GLU A 255 4.44 -27.23 11.84
N LEU A 256 4.14 -25.94 11.63
CA LEU A 256 4.51 -24.89 12.59
C LEU A 256 3.80 -25.07 13.93
N MET A 257 2.55 -25.52 13.94
CA MET A 257 1.78 -25.77 15.15
C MET A 257 2.35 -26.92 15.98
N GLU A 258 2.83 -28.00 15.35
CA GLU A 258 3.46 -29.13 16.05
C GLU A 258 4.75 -28.73 16.79
N ASP A 259 5.49 -27.78 16.21
CA ASP A 259 6.73 -27.26 16.77
C ASP A 259 6.51 -26.11 17.75
N ALA A 260 5.40 -25.39 17.63
CA ALA A 260 5.16 -24.14 18.36
C ALA A 260 5.20 -24.30 19.88
N GLY A 261 4.60 -25.37 20.42
CA GLY A 261 4.63 -25.64 21.86
C GLY A 261 6.04 -25.87 22.39
N LYS A 262 6.87 -26.62 21.65
CA LYS A 262 8.27 -26.89 22.02
C LYS A 262 9.13 -25.63 21.96
N LYS A 263 8.85 -24.75 21.00
CA LYS A 263 9.59 -23.51 20.74
C LYS A 263 9.02 -22.30 21.49
N ASN A 264 7.97 -22.47 22.30
CA ASN A 264 7.18 -21.39 22.92
C ASN A 264 6.86 -20.27 21.91
N MET A 265 6.42 -20.67 20.71
CA MET A 265 6.15 -19.78 19.59
C MET A 265 4.64 -19.54 19.45
N ARG A 266 4.24 -18.28 19.44
CA ARG A 266 2.88 -17.87 19.13
C ARG A 266 2.74 -17.56 17.64
N ILE A 267 1.76 -18.17 16.99
CA ILE A 267 1.47 -17.94 15.57
C ILE A 267 0.29 -16.97 15.46
N ARG A 268 0.39 -16.02 14.53
CA ARG A 268 -0.70 -15.12 14.13
C ARG A 268 -0.75 -15.00 12.62
N VAL A 269 -1.93 -14.89 12.04
CA VAL A 269 -2.12 -14.69 10.61
C VAL A 269 -2.73 -13.32 10.36
N LEU A 270 -2.03 -12.49 9.59
CA LEU A 270 -2.43 -11.14 9.27
C LEU A 270 -3.01 -11.10 7.86
N ALA A 271 -4.34 -11.05 7.76
CA ALA A 271 -5.06 -10.99 6.49
C ALA A 271 -5.83 -9.69 6.34
N SER A 272 -5.43 -8.83 5.39
CA SER A 272 -6.17 -7.61 5.07
C SER A 272 -7.43 -7.87 4.25
N ASP A 273 -7.47 -9.01 3.56
CA ASP A 273 -8.63 -9.49 2.81
C ASP A 273 -8.80 -11.00 3.03
N ALA A 274 -9.46 -11.37 4.12
CA ALA A 274 -9.75 -12.77 4.45
C ALA A 274 -10.89 -13.37 3.60
N THR A 275 -11.66 -12.54 2.88
CA THR A 275 -12.88 -12.98 2.16
C THR A 275 -12.60 -13.95 1.01
N LYS A 276 -11.35 -13.97 0.52
CA LYS A 276 -10.90 -14.84 -0.57
C LYS A 276 -10.27 -16.15 -0.09
N LEU A 277 -10.03 -16.30 1.21
CA LEU A 277 -9.40 -17.49 1.74
C LEU A 277 -10.40 -18.65 1.76
N PRO A 278 -10.04 -19.83 1.21
CA PRO A 278 -10.89 -21.02 1.30
C PRO A 278 -11.15 -21.43 2.76
N GLU A 279 -12.29 -22.04 3.03
CA GLU A 279 -12.68 -22.48 4.38
C GLU A 279 -11.64 -23.41 5.03
N ARG A 280 -11.03 -24.30 4.24
CA ARG A 280 -9.94 -25.17 4.73
C ARG A 280 -8.74 -24.39 5.26
N VAL A 281 -8.42 -23.25 4.62
CA VAL A 281 -7.32 -22.37 5.03
C VAL A 281 -7.71 -21.61 6.28
N LEU A 282 -8.93 -21.05 6.33
CA LEU A 282 -9.45 -20.37 7.53
C LEU A 282 -9.47 -21.30 8.75
N SER A 283 -9.89 -22.56 8.57
CA SER A 283 -9.88 -23.57 9.63
C SER A 283 -8.45 -23.90 10.10
N ALA A 284 -7.50 -24.05 9.17
CA ALA A 284 -6.10 -24.30 9.51
C ALA A 284 -5.46 -23.11 10.27
N ILE A 285 -5.76 -21.88 9.86
CA ILE A 285 -5.35 -20.66 10.56
C ILE A 285 -5.88 -20.65 11.99
N GLN A 286 -7.20 -20.81 12.15
CA GLN A 286 -7.83 -20.77 13.46
C GLN A 286 -7.23 -21.82 14.41
N LYS A 287 -7.03 -23.05 13.92
CA LYS A 287 -6.40 -24.12 14.70
C LYS A 287 -4.99 -23.74 15.17
N ALA A 288 -4.16 -23.18 14.28
CA ALA A 288 -2.80 -22.78 14.62
C ALA A 288 -2.75 -21.60 15.61
N GLU A 289 -3.61 -20.60 15.44
CA GLU A 289 -3.69 -19.46 16.37
C GLU A 289 -4.19 -19.90 17.75
N ASP A 290 -5.23 -20.74 17.81
CA ASP A 290 -5.79 -21.25 19.06
C ASP A 290 -4.82 -22.17 19.80
N ALA A 291 -4.12 -23.05 19.09
CA ALA A 291 -3.15 -23.96 19.70
C ALA A 291 -1.94 -23.22 20.30
N THR A 292 -1.64 -22.01 19.83
CA THR A 292 -0.44 -21.26 20.20
C THR A 292 -0.72 -19.96 20.95
N ARG A 293 -1.99 -19.68 21.28
CA ARG A 293 -2.44 -18.41 21.89
C ARG A 293 -1.74 -18.05 23.20
N ASP A 294 -1.39 -19.07 24.00
CA ASP A 294 -0.81 -18.92 25.34
C ASP A 294 0.73 -18.97 25.29
N CYS A 295 1.33 -19.18 24.12
CA CYS A 295 2.77 -19.03 23.93
C CYS A 295 3.17 -17.55 24.06
N THR A 296 4.28 -17.31 24.75
CA THR A 296 4.75 -15.97 25.12
C THR A 296 6.19 -15.68 24.72
N GLY A 297 6.89 -16.67 24.15
CA GLY A 297 8.31 -16.57 23.79
C GLY A 297 8.54 -15.81 22.49
N PHE A 298 8.35 -16.49 21.36
CA PHE A 298 8.58 -15.93 20.03
C PHE A 298 7.27 -15.67 19.29
N LEU A 299 7.08 -14.50 18.69
CA LEU A 299 5.88 -14.19 17.92
C LEU A 299 6.15 -14.31 16.42
N PHE A 300 5.43 -15.20 15.75
CA PHE A 300 5.48 -15.35 14.32
C PHE A 300 4.18 -14.89 13.65
N ASN A 301 4.26 -13.84 12.84
CA ASN A 301 3.17 -13.33 12.01
C ASN A 301 3.30 -13.80 10.56
N ILE A 302 2.22 -14.37 10.01
CA ILE A 302 2.13 -14.78 8.61
C ILE A 302 1.20 -13.82 7.88
N CYS A 303 1.72 -13.04 6.95
CA CYS A 303 0.90 -12.17 6.11
C CYS A 303 0.33 -12.97 4.93
N LEU A 304 -0.98 -13.23 4.97
CA LEU A 304 -1.71 -14.05 4.01
C LEU A 304 -2.90 -13.29 3.44
N SER A 305 -3.05 -13.24 2.12
CA SER A 305 -4.01 -12.33 1.46
C SER A 305 -3.86 -10.89 2.00
N TYR A 306 -2.60 -10.48 2.13
CA TYR A 306 -2.22 -9.24 2.80
C TYR A 306 -1.78 -8.17 1.79
N GLY A 307 -2.20 -6.93 2.03
CA GLY A 307 -1.71 -5.74 1.36
C GLY A 307 -1.90 -4.53 2.27
N ALA A 308 -0.82 -3.79 2.54
CA ALA A 308 -0.82 -2.68 3.49
C ALA A 308 -1.80 -1.55 3.10
N ARG A 309 -1.99 -1.30 1.80
CA ARG A 309 -3.02 -0.36 1.33
C ARG A 309 -4.44 -0.76 1.74
N GLN A 310 -4.75 -2.06 1.68
CA GLN A 310 -6.05 -2.58 2.08
C GLN A 310 -6.20 -2.56 3.60
N GLU A 311 -5.14 -2.91 4.33
CA GLU A 311 -5.07 -2.77 5.79
C GLU A 311 -5.38 -1.32 6.23
N LEU A 312 -4.72 -0.33 5.64
CA LEU A 312 -4.96 1.08 5.93
C LEU A 312 -6.40 1.50 5.59
N ALA A 313 -6.95 1.06 4.45
CA ALA A 313 -8.34 1.33 4.11
C ALA A 313 -9.31 0.74 5.14
N ASN A 314 -9.02 -0.45 5.68
CA ASN A 314 -9.82 -1.08 6.73
C ASN A 314 -9.69 -0.35 8.07
N ALA A 315 -8.50 0.12 8.43
CA ALA A 315 -8.27 0.93 9.63
C ALA A 315 -9.03 2.27 9.55
N CYS A 316 -8.91 3.00 8.45
CA CYS A 316 -9.66 4.24 8.22
C CYS A 316 -11.18 4.04 8.30
N ARG A 317 -11.69 2.91 7.79
CA ARG A 317 -13.13 2.59 7.87
C ARG A 317 -13.59 2.36 9.32
N GLN A 318 -12.81 1.64 10.12
CA GLN A 318 -13.10 1.42 11.54
C GLN A 318 -13.09 2.74 12.32
N ILE A 319 -12.05 3.55 12.13
CA ILE A 319 -11.96 4.89 12.77
C ILE A 319 -13.16 5.76 12.38
N ALA A 320 -13.54 5.78 11.10
CA ALA A 320 -14.70 6.55 10.65
C ALA A 320 -16.02 6.06 11.29
N GLN A 321 -16.16 4.76 11.53
CA GLN A 321 -17.31 4.18 12.22
C GLN A 321 -17.33 4.58 13.71
N GLU A 322 -16.19 4.57 14.38
CA GLU A 322 -16.06 5.01 15.78
C GLU A 322 -16.36 6.50 15.95
N VAL A 323 -15.91 7.34 15.01
CA VAL A 323 -16.24 8.77 15.00
C VAL A 323 -17.74 8.97 14.76
N ALA A 324 -18.33 8.23 13.83
CA ALA A 324 -19.75 8.34 13.50
C ALA A 324 -20.67 7.86 14.64
N SER A 325 -20.25 6.86 15.42
CA SER A 325 -20.99 6.36 16.58
C SER A 325 -20.79 7.19 17.85
N GLY A 326 -19.84 8.14 17.84
CA GLY A 326 -19.46 8.93 19.02
C GLY A 326 -18.56 8.20 20.01
N ALA A 327 -18.02 7.02 19.65
CA ALA A 327 -17.05 6.27 20.46
C ALA A 327 -15.69 6.99 20.54
N THR A 328 -15.35 7.80 19.54
CA THR A 328 -14.19 8.71 19.55
C THR A 328 -14.54 10.02 18.86
N SER A 329 -13.68 11.04 18.99
CA SER A 329 -13.83 12.33 18.34
C SER A 329 -12.76 12.56 17.28
N LEU A 330 -13.05 13.36 16.26
CA LEU A 330 -12.16 13.59 15.12
C LEU A 330 -10.80 14.18 15.54
N ASP A 331 -10.77 14.99 16.60
CA ASP A 331 -9.57 15.60 17.18
C ASP A 331 -8.65 14.59 17.89
N LEU A 332 -9.13 13.37 18.16
CA LEU A 332 -8.35 12.27 18.71
C LEU A 332 -7.85 11.29 17.63
N VAL A 333 -8.09 11.57 16.34
CA VAL A 333 -7.59 10.76 15.24
C VAL A 333 -6.19 11.22 14.86
N ASP A 334 -5.19 10.51 15.38
CA ASP A 334 -3.76 10.71 15.13
C ASP A 334 -3.09 9.42 14.61
N GLU A 335 -1.75 9.41 14.53
CA GLU A 335 -0.98 8.23 14.10
C GLU A 335 -1.23 7.03 15.03
N TYR A 336 -1.36 7.26 16.34
CA TYR A 336 -1.66 6.21 17.32
C TYR A 336 -3.07 5.63 17.15
N ALA A 337 -4.05 6.45 16.77
CA ALA A 337 -5.37 5.98 16.39
C ALA A 337 -5.30 5.05 15.18
N VAL A 338 -4.46 5.35 14.17
CA VAL A 338 -4.24 4.44 13.03
C VAL A 338 -3.59 3.14 13.49
N GLU A 339 -2.50 3.20 14.25
CA GLU A 339 -1.75 2.02 14.75
C GLU A 339 -2.64 1.02 15.50
N ARG A 340 -3.54 1.50 16.36
CA ARG A 340 -4.46 0.64 17.13
C ARG A 340 -5.46 -0.13 16.27
N HIS A 341 -5.68 0.33 15.04
CA HIS A 341 -6.61 -0.27 14.07
C HIS A 341 -5.91 -1.12 13.00
N LEU A 342 -4.57 -1.20 13.00
CA LEU A 342 -3.82 -2.08 12.13
C LEU A 342 -3.88 -3.54 12.63
N LEU A 343 -3.61 -4.49 11.73
CA LEU A 343 -3.51 -5.92 12.07
C LEU A 343 -2.33 -6.19 13.01
N THR A 344 -1.30 -5.35 12.92
CA THR A 344 -0.10 -5.36 13.78
C THR A 344 -0.28 -4.62 15.11
N LYS A 345 -1.50 -4.24 15.49
CA LYS A 345 -1.75 -3.52 16.75
C LYS A 345 -1.08 -4.20 17.95
N GLY A 346 -0.47 -3.39 18.81
CA GLY A 346 0.27 -3.85 19.99
C GLY A 346 1.62 -4.50 19.69
N LEU A 347 2.04 -4.58 18.42
CA LEU A 347 3.37 -5.04 18.04
C LEU A 347 4.31 -3.85 17.82
N PRO A 348 5.60 -4.00 18.14
CA PRO A 348 6.58 -3.03 17.69
C PRO A 348 6.70 -3.06 16.17
N ASP A 349 6.97 -1.91 15.55
CA ASP A 349 7.36 -1.87 14.14
C ASP A 349 8.61 -2.73 13.86
N PRO A 350 8.76 -3.23 12.62
CA PRO A 350 9.98 -3.91 12.20
C PRO A 350 11.21 -3.00 12.34
N ASP A 351 12.26 -3.52 12.94
CA ASP A 351 13.57 -2.87 12.94
C ASP A 351 14.30 -3.10 11.62
N LEU A 352 14.11 -4.30 11.07
CA LEU A 352 14.77 -4.80 9.88
C LEU A 352 13.75 -5.43 8.94
N LEU A 353 13.85 -5.11 7.65
CA LEU A 353 13.18 -5.83 6.57
C LEU A 353 14.22 -6.46 5.65
N ILE A 354 14.10 -7.77 5.45
CA ILE A 354 14.91 -8.54 4.51
C ILE A 354 14.07 -8.87 3.28
N ARG A 355 14.61 -8.61 2.09
CA ARG A 355 14.03 -9.10 0.84
C ARG A 355 15.09 -9.82 0.01
N THR A 356 14.74 -11.01 -0.44
CA THR A 356 15.60 -11.84 -1.29
C THR A 356 15.40 -11.58 -2.78
N SER A 357 16.21 -12.26 -3.60
CA SER A 357 16.13 -12.37 -5.05
C SER A 357 16.54 -11.12 -5.86
N GLY A 358 17.22 -10.17 -5.22
CA GLY A 358 17.79 -8.96 -5.83
C GLY A 358 16.81 -7.82 -6.10
N GLU A 359 15.52 -8.05 -5.83
CA GLU A 359 14.46 -7.08 -6.11
C GLU A 359 14.44 -5.96 -5.06
N LYS A 360 14.63 -4.70 -5.49
CA LYS A 360 14.73 -3.53 -4.59
C LYS A 360 13.40 -2.78 -4.45
N ARG A 361 12.40 -3.44 -3.86
CA ARG A 361 11.07 -2.84 -3.58
C ARG A 361 10.41 -3.52 -2.38
N VAL A 362 9.35 -2.92 -1.83
CA VAL A 362 8.63 -3.45 -0.65
C VAL A 362 7.32 -4.15 -0.99
N SER A 363 6.79 -3.95 -2.21
CA SER A 363 5.64 -4.69 -2.74
C SER A 363 4.37 -4.65 -1.88
N ASN A 364 3.97 -3.46 -1.38
CA ASN A 364 2.75 -3.28 -0.58
C ASN A 364 2.77 -4.04 0.77
N PHE A 365 3.96 -4.32 1.30
CA PHE A 365 4.17 -4.97 2.59
C PHE A 365 4.44 -3.95 3.70
N LEU A 366 3.69 -4.01 4.81
CA LEU A 366 3.90 -3.25 6.05
C LEU A 366 4.19 -1.75 5.87
N LEU A 367 3.49 -1.07 4.95
CA LEU A 367 3.83 0.29 4.53
C LEU A 367 3.78 1.33 5.66
N PHE A 368 2.87 1.17 6.62
CA PHE A 368 2.78 2.08 7.77
C PHE A 368 3.88 1.77 8.78
N GLN A 369 4.00 0.49 9.13
CA GLN A 369 4.91 -0.01 10.15
C GLN A 369 6.39 0.17 9.75
N MET A 370 6.68 0.25 8.45
CA MET A 370 8.06 0.29 7.97
C MET A 370 8.71 1.68 7.85
N ALA A 371 8.07 2.72 8.39
CA ALA A 371 8.49 4.11 8.22
C ALA A 371 9.97 4.37 8.58
N TYR A 372 10.51 3.65 9.57
CA TYR A 372 11.90 3.76 10.03
C TYR A 372 12.64 2.41 10.06
N THR A 373 12.19 1.46 9.24
CA THR A 373 12.79 0.12 9.14
C THR A 373 14.04 0.14 8.26
N GLU A 374 15.11 -0.53 8.68
CA GLU A 374 16.28 -0.76 7.84
C GLU A 374 15.97 -1.79 6.76
N LEU A 375 16.29 -1.48 5.51
CA LEU A 375 15.98 -2.34 4.37
C LEU A 375 17.24 -3.05 3.86
N PHE A 376 17.21 -4.38 3.89
CA PHE A 376 18.27 -5.24 3.36
C PHE A 376 17.76 -6.02 2.16
N PHE A 377 18.38 -5.80 1.01
CA PHE A 377 18.10 -6.50 -0.24
C PHE A 377 19.23 -7.48 -0.52
N VAL A 378 18.89 -8.75 -0.69
CA VAL A 378 19.83 -9.86 -0.90
C VAL A 378 19.61 -10.43 -2.29
N ASP A 379 20.68 -10.65 -3.05
CA ASP A 379 20.58 -11.17 -4.42
C ASP A 379 20.20 -12.65 -4.48
N LYS A 380 20.57 -13.43 -3.46
CA LYS A 380 20.21 -14.86 -3.33
C LYS A 380 18.70 -15.07 -3.38
N LEU A 381 18.26 -16.15 -4.02
CA LEU A 381 16.86 -16.58 -4.00
C LEU A 381 16.49 -17.08 -2.60
N TRP A 382 15.21 -16.98 -2.22
CA TRP A 382 14.78 -17.35 -0.87
C TRP A 382 15.26 -18.75 -0.43
N PRO A 383 15.06 -19.84 -1.20
CA PRO A 383 15.50 -21.17 -0.76
C PRO A 383 17.03 -21.32 -0.61
N ASP A 384 17.83 -20.41 -1.18
CA ASP A 384 19.31 -20.42 -1.12
C ASP A 384 19.88 -19.65 0.08
N ILE A 385 19.05 -18.94 0.86
CA ILE A 385 19.53 -18.19 2.02
C ILE A 385 20.06 -19.14 3.09
N THR A 386 21.25 -18.85 3.61
CA THR A 386 21.89 -19.64 4.66
C THR A 386 21.82 -18.93 6.01
N ARG A 387 22.04 -19.68 7.09
CA ARG A 387 22.21 -19.11 8.45
C ARG A 387 23.27 -18.00 8.46
N ARG A 388 24.38 -18.19 7.75
CA ARG A 388 25.47 -17.20 7.70
C ARG A 388 25.00 -15.88 7.09
N ASP A 389 24.22 -15.93 6.00
CA ASP A 389 23.69 -14.73 5.35
C ASP A 389 22.83 -13.91 6.32
N VAL A 390 21.97 -14.57 7.10
CA VAL A 390 21.10 -13.90 8.07
C VAL A 390 21.90 -13.28 9.22
N LEU A 391 22.89 -14.00 9.74
CA LEU A 391 23.77 -13.46 10.78
C LEU A 391 24.60 -12.27 10.30
N ASP A 392 25.09 -12.32 9.06
CA ASP A 392 25.81 -11.19 8.44
C ASP A 392 24.90 -9.96 8.30
N ILE A 393 23.64 -10.16 7.94
CA ILE A 393 22.64 -9.09 7.89
C ILE A 393 22.39 -8.50 9.28
N PHE A 394 22.26 -9.34 10.32
CA PHE A 394 22.05 -8.87 11.69
C PHE A 394 23.27 -8.10 12.21
N GLU A 395 24.48 -8.54 11.87
CA GLU A 395 25.70 -7.82 12.23
C GLU A 395 25.80 -6.48 11.50
N ALA A 396 25.52 -6.46 10.19
CA ALA A 396 25.45 -5.22 9.43
C ALA A 396 24.39 -4.26 9.99
N PHE A 397 23.23 -4.78 10.43
CA PHE A 397 22.18 -4.00 11.09
C PHE A 397 22.70 -3.33 12.38
N LYS A 398 23.44 -4.03 13.24
CA LYS A 398 24.03 -3.45 14.48
C LYS A 398 24.93 -2.26 14.22
N THR A 399 25.70 -2.30 13.13
CA THR A 399 26.65 -1.22 12.81
C THR A 399 25.96 0.06 12.31
N ARG A 400 24.67 -0.01 11.95
CA ARG A 400 23.94 1.17 11.45
C ARG A 400 23.53 2.08 12.60
N LYS A 401 23.91 3.35 12.49
CA LYS A 401 23.43 4.42 13.37
C LYS A 401 22.03 4.86 12.90
N ARG A 402 20.99 4.35 13.54
CA ARG A 402 19.60 4.77 13.29
C ARG A 402 19.38 6.15 13.89
N ARG A 403 19.20 7.16 13.05
CA ARG A 403 19.06 8.56 13.49
C ARG A 403 17.62 9.03 13.62
N PHE A 404 16.60 8.28 13.20
CA PHE A 404 15.18 8.68 13.31
C PHE A 404 14.87 10.16 12.98
N GLY A 405 15.66 10.79 12.10
CA GLY A 405 15.52 12.20 11.73
C GLY A 405 16.17 13.24 12.68
N CYS A 406 17.00 12.85 13.66
CA CYS A 406 17.75 13.74 14.54
C CYS A 406 19.24 13.91 14.19
#